data_AF-A0A1Q3HQQ3-F1
#
_entry.id   AF-A0A1Q3HQQ3-F1
#
_cell.length_a   1.000
_cell.length_b   1.000
_cell.length_c   1.000
_cell.angle_alpha   90.00
_cell.angle_beta   90.00
_cell.angle_gamma   90.00
#
_symmetry.space_group_name_H-M   'P 1'
#
loop_
_entity.id
_entity.type
_entity.pdbx_description
1 polymer ?
#
loop_
_entity_poly.entity_id
_entity_poly.type
_entity_poly.pdbx_seq_one_letter_code
_entity_poly.pdbx_strand_id
1 'polypeptide(L)'
;MRWLSVVGGLCFSWAPPAMADGTPVECGSVDCEGVREMKALFVAQINFAGVTSRFSMDLAAVGFAPPACADGSRAPVPGPEWVAGCRFAYRVTAVTGYPDAPATFTATAQGAAGTAAAGVKLLISRPSWDKVVFTLERGGVRRFVGWDECLPAASFTCDAQLREGTQNIREIFIMERAFLQDKERYSSNLEELGFFPMGCTDGTRAAVPDSSWTGGCRFIYSVEVAGTAPAMTYIATARAISGPIAGTTMKINETGVLTITPVPGMCQ
;
A
#
# COMPACT_ATOMS: atom_id res chain seq x y z
N MET A 1 -13.01 36.80 54.72
CA MET A 1 -11.90 36.32 53.87
C MET A 1 -12.42 35.15 53.05
N ARG A 2 -12.63 35.33 51.74
CA ARG A 2 -12.93 34.25 50.78
C ARG A 2 -12.09 34.54 49.55
N TRP A 3 -11.10 33.68 49.31
CA TRP A 3 -10.26 33.70 48.11
C TRP A 3 -10.94 32.85 47.04
N LEU A 4 -11.18 33.43 45.87
CA LEU A 4 -11.59 32.73 44.66
C LEU A 4 -10.32 32.37 43.89
N SER A 5 -9.97 31.09 43.88
CA SER A 5 -8.92 30.55 43.01
C SER A 5 -9.46 30.39 41.59
N VAL A 6 -8.91 31.15 40.65
CA VAL A 6 -9.12 30.95 39.21
C VAL A 6 -8.18 29.84 38.76
N VAL A 7 -8.73 28.67 38.44
CA VAL A 7 -7.99 27.59 37.78
C VAL A 7 -7.93 27.94 36.29
N GLY A 8 -6.79 28.44 35.85
CA GLY A 8 -6.46 28.57 34.43
C GLY A 8 -6.22 27.19 33.84
N GLY A 9 -7.27 26.59 33.27
CA GLY A 9 -7.16 25.38 32.48
C GLY A 9 -6.39 25.66 31.18
N LEU A 10 -5.11 25.30 31.16
CA LEU A 10 -4.33 25.15 29.93
C LEU A 10 -4.89 23.94 29.17
N CYS A 11 -5.91 24.17 28.34
CA CYS A 11 -6.33 23.21 27.35
C CYS A 11 -5.25 23.11 26.28
N PHE A 12 -4.32 22.17 26.43
CA PHE A 12 -3.51 21.69 25.32
C PHE A 12 -4.46 21.10 24.28
N SER A 13 -4.77 21.88 23.25
CA SER A 13 -5.46 21.40 22.06
C SER A 13 -4.48 20.51 21.32
N TRP A 14 -4.60 19.19 21.47
CA TRP A 14 -3.96 18.24 20.56
C TRP A 14 -4.75 18.28 19.26
N ALA A 15 -4.57 19.34 18.48
CA ALA A 15 -5.04 19.34 17.11
C ALA A 15 -4.25 18.26 16.37
N PRO A 16 -4.89 17.23 15.80
CA PRO A 16 -4.19 16.33 14.90
C PRO A 16 -3.58 17.17 13.76
N PRO A 17 -2.36 16.85 13.29
CA PRO A 17 -1.77 17.57 12.17
C PRO A 17 -2.75 17.58 11.00
N ALA A 18 -2.94 18.75 10.40
CA ALA A 18 -3.84 18.94 9.27
C ALA A 18 -3.45 17.99 8.12
N MET A 19 -4.37 17.09 7.79
CA MET A 19 -4.27 16.24 6.61
C MET A 19 -4.77 17.06 5.42
N ALA A 20 -3.90 17.29 4.44
CA ALA A 20 -4.25 18.05 3.24
C ALA A 20 -4.41 17.13 2.03
N ASP A 21 -5.37 17.44 1.17
CA ASP A 21 -5.37 16.97 -0.21
C ASP A 21 -4.13 17.57 -0.90
N GLY A 22 -3.26 16.70 -1.41
CA GLY A 22 -2.01 17.11 -2.04
C GLY A 22 -1.95 16.76 -3.51
N THR A 23 -1.23 17.57 -4.28
CA THR A 23 -0.87 17.22 -5.66
C THR A 23 -0.06 15.91 -5.67
N PRO A 24 -0.34 14.98 -6.59
CA PRO A 24 0.44 13.75 -6.74
C PRO A 24 1.93 14.04 -6.83
N VAL A 25 2.78 13.21 -6.22
CA VAL A 25 4.24 13.36 -6.33
C VAL A 25 4.65 13.14 -7.78
N GLU A 26 5.24 14.17 -8.40
CA GLU A 26 5.75 14.09 -9.76
C GLU A 26 6.90 13.11 -9.88
N CYS A 27 6.91 12.38 -11.00
CA CYS A 27 7.95 11.43 -11.29
C CYS A 27 9.27 12.16 -11.56
N GLY A 28 10.30 11.86 -10.75
CA GLY A 28 11.59 12.55 -10.80
C GLY A 28 11.76 13.65 -9.73
N SER A 29 10.70 13.99 -8.99
CA SER A 29 10.84 14.81 -7.79
C SER A 29 11.61 14.06 -6.70
N VAL A 30 12.14 14.82 -5.74
CA VAL A 30 12.98 14.25 -4.68
C VAL A 30 12.19 13.34 -3.74
N ASP A 31 10.92 13.65 -3.49
CA ASP A 31 10.03 12.80 -2.67
C ASP A 31 9.83 11.41 -3.27
N CYS A 32 10.05 11.30 -4.58
CA CYS A 32 9.75 10.11 -5.35
C CYS A 32 10.65 8.93 -5.05
N GLU A 33 11.90 9.21 -4.72
CA GLU A 33 12.79 8.21 -4.17
C GLU A 33 12.21 7.64 -2.87
N GLY A 34 11.93 8.50 -1.89
CA GLY A 34 11.39 8.08 -0.59
C GLY A 34 10.09 7.30 -0.70
N VAL A 35 9.16 7.74 -1.56
CA VAL A 35 7.90 7.04 -1.82
C VAL A 35 8.16 5.65 -2.41
N ARG A 36 8.98 5.55 -3.46
CA ARG A 36 9.27 4.28 -4.13
C ARG A 36 9.93 3.28 -3.19
N GLU A 37 10.93 3.70 -2.43
CA GLU A 37 11.66 2.80 -1.54
C GLU A 37 10.81 2.41 -0.32
N MET A 38 9.94 3.28 0.20
CA MET A 38 9.00 2.89 1.26
C MET A 38 8.01 1.81 0.78
N LYS A 39 7.55 1.88 -0.47
CA LYS A 39 6.72 0.82 -1.05
C LYS A 39 7.49 -0.50 -1.20
N ALA A 40 8.75 -0.43 -1.64
CA ALA A 40 9.62 -1.59 -1.72
C ALA A 40 9.85 -2.22 -0.33
N LEU A 41 10.02 -1.40 0.72
CA LEU A 41 10.10 -1.86 2.10
C LEU A 41 8.83 -2.59 2.53
N PHE A 42 7.65 -2.05 2.20
CA PHE A 42 6.39 -2.71 2.51
C PHE A 42 6.29 -4.09 1.85
N VAL A 43 6.61 -4.19 0.55
CA VAL A 43 6.61 -5.48 -0.16
C VAL A 43 7.62 -6.46 0.45
N ALA A 44 8.81 -6.00 0.81
CA ALA A 44 9.83 -6.83 1.46
C ALA A 44 9.33 -7.41 2.80
N GLN A 45 8.67 -6.59 3.62
CA GLN A 45 8.06 -7.01 4.89
C GLN A 45 6.93 -8.02 4.70
N ILE A 46 6.03 -7.80 3.73
CA ILE A 46 4.94 -8.73 3.42
C ILE A 46 5.50 -10.07 2.93
N ASN A 47 6.47 -10.06 2.02
CA ASN A 47 7.10 -11.29 1.53
C ASN A 47 7.79 -12.06 2.66
N PHE A 48 8.53 -11.36 3.52
CA PHE A 48 9.19 -11.96 4.68
C PHE A 48 8.17 -12.55 5.66
N ALA A 49 7.07 -11.83 5.94
CA ALA A 49 6.00 -12.31 6.80
C ALA A 49 5.26 -13.51 6.19
N GLY A 50 5.11 -13.57 4.86
CA GLY A 50 4.50 -14.72 4.18
C GLY A 50 5.28 -16.03 4.36
N VAL A 51 6.60 -15.95 4.61
CA VAL A 51 7.46 -17.13 4.83
C VAL A 51 7.70 -17.41 6.31
N THR A 52 7.77 -16.37 7.15
CA THR A 52 8.19 -16.50 8.56
C THR A 52 7.06 -16.28 9.57
N SER A 53 5.86 -15.93 9.09
CA SER A 53 4.68 -15.56 9.88
C SER A 53 4.91 -14.38 10.83
N ARG A 54 5.89 -13.51 10.54
CA ARG A 54 6.19 -12.32 11.35
C ARG A 54 6.85 -11.21 10.54
N PHE A 55 6.73 -9.98 11.02
CA PHE A 55 7.51 -8.84 10.53
C PHE A 55 8.86 -8.75 11.26
N SER A 56 9.80 -8.00 10.69
CA SER A 56 11.16 -7.86 11.26
C SER A 56 11.54 -6.39 11.43
N MET A 57 12.22 -6.08 12.55
CA MET A 57 12.91 -4.81 12.73
C MET A 57 14.21 -4.73 11.91
N ASP A 58 14.77 -5.88 11.54
CA ASP A 58 15.99 -5.98 10.74
C ASP A 58 15.67 -5.88 9.25
N LEU A 59 16.06 -4.74 8.67
CA LEU A 59 15.88 -4.43 7.25
C LEU A 59 16.71 -5.33 6.31
N ALA A 60 17.88 -5.79 6.76
CA ALA A 60 18.70 -6.70 5.98
C ALA A 60 18.06 -8.11 5.93
N ALA A 61 17.47 -8.56 7.04
CA ALA A 61 16.77 -9.84 7.10
C ALA A 61 15.56 -9.93 6.15
N VAL A 62 14.87 -8.81 5.91
CA VAL A 62 13.77 -8.75 4.93
C VAL A 62 14.23 -8.51 3.50
N GLY A 63 15.55 -8.41 3.27
CA GLY A 63 16.14 -8.17 1.95
C GLY A 63 15.94 -6.74 1.42
N PHE A 64 15.66 -5.78 2.29
CA PHE A 64 15.48 -4.38 1.89
C PHE A 64 16.82 -3.67 1.73
N ALA A 65 17.17 -3.36 0.48
CA ALA A 65 18.41 -2.67 0.11
C ALA A 65 18.12 -1.55 -0.91
N PRO A 66 17.83 -0.31 -0.46
CA PRO A 66 17.55 0.79 -1.37
C PRO A 66 18.81 1.14 -2.20
N PRO A 67 18.65 1.59 -3.44
CA PRO A 67 19.76 1.90 -4.32
C PRO A 67 20.59 3.08 -3.78
N ALA A 68 21.90 3.04 -4.04
CA ALA A 68 22.78 4.19 -3.85
C ALA A 68 22.50 5.27 -4.92
N CYS A 69 23.08 6.45 -4.75
CA CYS A 69 23.11 7.45 -5.81
C CYS A 69 23.91 6.95 -7.02
N ALA A 70 23.77 7.62 -8.17
CA ALA A 70 24.47 7.22 -9.41
C ALA A 70 26.01 7.26 -9.29
N ASP A 71 26.54 8.07 -8.38
CA ASP A 71 27.96 8.16 -8.03
C ASP A 71 28.38 7.13 -6.96
N GLY A 72 27.47 6.25 -6.54
CA GLY A 72 27.69 5.27 -5.48
C GLY A 72 27.57 5.82 -4.06
N SER A 73 27.35 7.12 -3.88
CA SER A 73 27.17 7.73 -2.58
C SER A 73 25.84 7.33 -1.94
N ARG A 74 25.76 7.46 -0.61
CA ARG A 74 24.56 7.17 0.18
C ARG A 74 24.30 8.28 1.18
N ALA A 75 23.02 8.44 1.51
CA ALA A 75 22.58 9.36 2.53
C ALA A 75 23.22 9.04 3.89
N PRO A 76 23.65 10.05 4.68
CA PRO A 76 24.03 9.82 6.06
C PRO A 76 22.84 9.27 6.86
N VAL A 77 23.12 8.31 7.74
CA VAL A 77 22.09 7.68 8.59
C VAL A 77 22.11 8.24 10.01
N PRO A 78 20.94 8.41 10.66
CA PRO A 78 20.87 8.89 12.04
C PRO A 78 21.43 7.92 13.10
N GLY A 79 21.51 6.62 12.80
CA GLY A 79 21.90 5.58 13.75
C GLY A 79 22.08 4.21 13.09
N PRO A 80 22.57 3.20 13.84
CA PRO A 80 22.86 1.86 13.30
C PRO A 80 21.63 1.07 12.84
N GLU A 81 20.44 1.43 13.32
CA GLU A 81 19.17 0.79 12.95
C GLU A 81 18.60 1.29 11.61
N TRP A 82 19.29 2.21 10.94
CA TRP A 82 18.87 2.82 9.69
C TRP A 82 19.65 2.25 8.50
N VAL A 83 18.96 2.06 7.39
CA VAL A 83 19.54 1.71 6.09
C VAL A 83 19.54 2.93 5.18
N ALA A 84 20.66 3.19 4.53
CA ALA A 84 20.85 4.36 3.68
C ALA A 84 20.44 4.10 2.21
N GLY A 85 19.57 4.94 1.65
CA GLY A 85 19.39 5.08 0.20
C GLY A 85 20.28 6.19 -0.38
N CYS A 86 19.86 6.78 -1.50
CA CYS A 86 20.58 7.90 -2.12
C CYS A 86 20.39 9.20 -1.33
N ARG A 87 19.14 9.61 -1.06
CA ARG A 87 18.80 10.87 -0.34
C ARG A 87 18.02 10.66 0.94
N PHE A 88 17.58 9.43 1.21
CA PHE A 88 16.80 9.08 2.40
C PHE A 88 17.49 8.00 3.23
N ALA A 89 17.25 8.01 4.52
CA ALA A 89 17.52 6.91 5.44
C ALA A 89 16.19 6.26 5.86
N TYR A 90 16.17 4.95 6.01
CA TYR A 90 14.97 4.15 6.31
C TYR A 90 15.15 3.32 7.58
N ARG A 91 14.10 3.17 8.39
CA ARG A 91 14.07 2.17 9.47
C ARG A 91 12.66 1.66 9.73
N VAL A 92 12.55 0.45 10.27
CA VAL A 92 11.32 -0.02 10.92
C VAL A 92 11.30 0.57 12.33
N THR A 93 10.20 1.20 12.72
CA THR A 93 10.05 1.87 14.02
C THR A 93 9.39 0.99 15.07
N ALA A 94 8.52 0.07 14.66
CA ALA A 94 7.91 -0.90 15.55
C ALA A 94 7.41 -2.11 14.75
N VAL A 95 7.44 -3.27 15.38
CA VAL A 95 6.70 -4.47 14.99
C VAL A 95 5.80 -4.83 16.17
N THR A 96 4.52 -5.05 15.93
CA THR A 96 3.53 -5.39 16.95
C THR A 96 2.74 -6.61 16.52
N GLY A 97 2.08 -7.28 17.47
CA GLY A 97 1.22 -8.43 17.20
C GLY A 97 2.00 -9.71 16.86
N TYR A 98 3.13 -9.94 17.54
CA TYR A 98 3.80 -11.23 17.55
C TYR A 98 4.03 -11.69 18.99
N PRO A 99 3.65 -12.92 19.37
CA PRO A 99 3.00 -13.95 18.55
C PRO A 99 1.49 -13.71 18.28
N ASP A 100 0.88 -12.70 18.91
CA ASP A 100 -0.57 -12.49 18.88
C ASP A 100 -1.05 -11.69 17.65
N ALA A 101 -1.87 -12.30 16.79
CA ALA A 101 -2.41 -11.66 15.60
C ALA A 101 -3.45 -10.55 15.91
N PRO A 102 -3.57 -9.49 15.08
CA PRO A 102 -2.88 -9.28 13.81
C PRO A 102 -1.49 -8.64 13.97
N ALA A 103 -0.47 -9.29 13.40
CA ALA A 103 0.87 -8.72 13.29
C ALA A 103 0.84 -7.48 12.39
N THR A 104 1.60 -6.45 12.73
CA THR A 104 1.79 -5.27 11.89
C THR A 104 3.15 -4.64 12.16
N PHE A 105 3.56 -3.70 11.30
CA PHE A 105 4.75 -2.91 11.51
C PHE A 105 4.52 -1.44 11.18
N THR A 106 5.40 -0.59 11.68
CA THR A 106 5.51 0.81 11.30
C THR A 106 6.93 1.08 10.83
N ALA A 107 7.10 1.97 9.86
CA ALA A 107 8.42 2.33 9.36
C ALA A 107 8.46 3.81 9.00
N THR A 108 9.66 4.36 8.95
CA THR A 108 9.91 5.76 8.61
C THR A 108 11.04 5.89 7.60
N ALA A 109 10.89 6.83 6.67
CA ALA A 109 11.99 7.33 5.86
C ALA A 109 12.22 8.80 6.20
N GLN A 110 13.49 9.18 6.37
CA GLN A 110 13.88 10.55 6.66
C GLN A 110 14.82 11.04 5.58
N GLY A 111 14.47 12.17 4.95
CA GLY A 111 15.35 12.82 3.99
C GLY A 111 16.59 13.38 4.71
N ALA A 112 17.77 13.05 4.18
CA ALA A 112 19.03 13.38 4.82
C ALA A 112 19.33 14.88 4.78
N ALA A 113 19.92 15.38 5.87
CA ALA A 113 20.37 16.76 5.95
C ALA A 113 21.39 17.06 4.82
N GLY A 114 21.30 18.27 4.26
CA GLY A 114 22.16 18.68 3.15
C GLY A 114 21.78 18.10 1.78
N THR A 115 20.73 17.27 1.69
CA THR A 115 20.16 16.82 0.42
C THR A 115 18.90 17.61 0.07
N ALA A 116 18.47 17.53 -1.19
CA ALA A 116 17.18 18.10 -1.60
C ALA A 116 15.96 17.43 -0.92
N ALA A 117 16.16 16.32 -0.20
CA ALA A 117 15.12 15.64 0.57
C ALA A 117 15.03 16.16 2.02
N ALA A 118 15.94 17.05 2.45
CA ALA A 118 15.98 17.53 3.82
C ALA A 118 14.61 18.08 4.27
N GLY A 119 14.15 17.64 5.45
CA GLY A 119 12.85 18.04 5.99
C GLY A 119 11.65 17.24 5.47
N VAL A 120 11.87 16.24 4.59
CA VAL A 120 10.85 15.28 4.17
C VAL A 120 10.87 14.07 5.10
N LYS A 121 9.68 13.65 5.54
CA LYS A 121 9.49 12.40 6.27
C LYS A 121 8.41 11.56 5.59
N LEU A 122 8.65 10.27 5.45
CA LEU A 122 7.64 9.31 5.04
C LEU A 122 7.37 8.32 6.16
N LEU A 123 6.12 7.86 6.28
CA LEU A 123 5.73 6.87 7.25
C LEU A 123 4.88 5.77 6.62
N ILE A 124 5.15 4.53 7.01
CA ILE A 124 4.22 3.41 6.90
C ILE A 124 3.58 3.25 8.27
N SER A 125 2.27 3.36 8.34
CA SER A 125 1.52 3.14 9.57
C SER A 125 0.21 2.43 9.30
N ARG A 126 -0.38 1.86 10.35
CA ARG A 126 -1.71 1.26 10.32
C ARG A 126 -2.59 2.03 11.30
N PRO A 127 -3.24 3.14 10.88
CA PRO A 127 -4.19 3.84 11.74
C PRO A 127 -5.34 2.92 12.18
N SER A 128 -6.08 3.34 13.20
CA SER A 128 -7.08 2.54 13.95
C SER A 128 -8.22 1.91 13.13
N TRP A 129 -8.32 2.21 11.84
CA TRP A 129 -9.25 1.64 10.86
C TRP A 129 -8.64 0.48 10.06
N ASP A 130 -7.57 -0.12 10.59
CA ASP A 130 -7.02 -1.43 10.25
C ASP A 130 -6.35 -1.55 8.86
N LYS A 131 -5.95 -0.42 8.25
CA LYS A 131 -5.32 -0.41 6.91
C LYS A 131 -3.94 0.23 6.95
N VAL A 132 -3.01 -0.34 6.18
CA VAL A 132 -1.68 0.25 6.01
C VAL A 132 -1.77 1.46 5.09
N VAL A 133 -1.23 2.59 5.54
CA VAL A 133 -1.18 3.85 4.80
C VAL A 133 0.26 4.34 4.67
N PHE A 134 0.53 4.99 3.55
CA PHE A 134 1.77 5.73 3.31
C PHE A 134 1.48 7.20 3.55
N THR A 135 2.31 7.86 4.35
CA THR A 135 2.17 9.26 4.68
C THR A 135 3.44 10.00 4.27
N LEU A 136 3.30 11.15 3.62
CA LEU A 136 4.38 12.09 3.33
C LEU A 136 4.15 13.36 4.17
N GLU A 137 5.19 13.79 4.87
CA GLU A 137 5.23 15.04 5.61
C GLU A 137 6.36 15.93 5.11
N ARG A 138 6.05 17.18 4.81
CA ARG A 138 7.02 18.21 4.39
C ARG A 138 6.63 19.54 5.02
N GLY A 139 7.57 20.17 5.73
CA GLY A 139 7.34 21.48 6.36
C GLY A 139 6.17 21.48 7.36
N GLY A 140 5.92 20.35 8.02
CA GLY A 140 4.81 20.18 8.97
C GLY A 140 3.44 19.89 8.32
N VAL A 141 3.34 19.90 6.99
CA VAL A 141 2.13 19.52 6.26
C VAL A 141 2.18 18.03 5.95
N ARG A 142 1.11 17.31 6.29
CA ARG A 142 1.02 15.86 6.13
C ARG A 142 -0.07 15.49 5.13
N ARG A 143 0.23 14.51 4.28
CA ARG A 143 -0.75 13.92 3.36
C ARG A 143 -0.51 12.42 3.18
N PHE A 144 -1.53 11.73 2.71
CA PHE A 144 -1.38 10.35 2.29
C PHE A 144 -0.74 10.25 0.90
N VAL A 145 -0.06 9.13 0.65
CA VAL A 145 0.64 8.82 -0.60
C VAL A 145 0.07 7.56 -1.23
N GLY A 146 -0.20 7.64 -2.53
CA GLY A 146 -0.84 6.56 -3.28
C GLY A 146 0.15 5.52 -3.73
N TRP A 147 -0.32 4.29 -3.94
CA TRP A 147 0.52 3.24 -4.51
C TRP A 147 0.96 3.53 -5.96
N ASP A 148 0.19 4.34 -6.66
CA ASP A 148 0.42 4.82 -8.02
C ASP A 148 1.30 6.08 -8.10
N GLU A 149 1.41 6.84 -7.01
CA GLU A 149 2.31 8.00 -6.96
C GLU A 149 3.76 7.56 -7.16
N CYS A 150 4.54 8.36 -7.88
CA CYS A 150 5.95 8.10 -8.12
C CYS A 150 6.33 6.89 -8.95
N LEU A 151 5.38 6.42 -9.74
CA LEU A 151 5.66 5.58 -10.87
C LEU A 151 6.08 6.45 -12.09
N PRO A 152 6.89 5.93 -13.05
CA PRO A 152 7.32 6.62 -14.29
C PRO A 152 6.22 7.43 -14.98
N ALA A 153 6.48 8.46 -15.79
CA ALA A 153 5.41 9.18 -16.54
C ALA A 153 4.56 8.25 -17.43
N ALA A 154 5.13 7.13 -17.89
CA ALA A 154 4.41 6.01 -18.49
C ALA A 154 3.35 5.39 -17.56
N SER A 155 3.24 5.84 -16.31
CA SER A 155 2.36 5.31 -15.28
C SER A 155 0.96 5.91 -15.26
N PHE A 156 0.83 7.02 -15.98
CA PHE A 156 -0.44 7.64 -16.31
C PHE A 156 -0.97 7.19 -17.68
N THR A 157 -0.21 6.34 -18.39
CA THR A 157 -0.73 5.58 -19.53
C THR A 157 -1.66 4.49 -19.04
N CYS A 158 -2.56 4.03 -19.91
CA CYS A 158 -3.53 3.01 -19.54
C CYS A 158 -2.89 1.71 -19.05
N ASP A 159 -1.81 1.24 -19.68
CA ASP A 159 -1.10 0.02 -19.23
C ASP A 159 -0.68 0.07 -17.77
N ALA A 160 -0.36 1.26 -17.28
CA ALA A 160 0.04 1.41 -15.91
C ALA A 160 -1.09 1.67 -14.92
N GLN A 161 -2.17 2.33 -15.36
CA GLN A 161 -3.40 2.37 -14.58
C GLN A 161 -4.01 0.96 -14.43
N LEU A 162 -3.77 0.07 -15.40
CA LEU A 162 -4.15 -1.34 -15.33
C LEU A 162 -3.29 -2.16 -14.34
N ARG A 163 -2.19 -1.63 -13.78
CA ARG A 163 -1.33 -2.39 -12.85
C ARG A 163 -2.06 -2.76 -11.56
N GLU A 164 -2.83 -1.84 -10.97
CA GLU A 164 -3.61 -2.13 -9.75
C GLU A 164 -4.54 -3.32 -9.98
N GLY A 165 -5.35 -3.27 -11.05
CA GLY A 165 -6.23 -4.36 -11.45
C GLY A 165 -5.47 -5.67 -11.71
N THR A 166 -4.38 -5.61 -12.46
CA THR A 166 -3.59 -6.78 -12.87
C THR A 166 -2.87 -7.44 -11.70
N GLN A 167 -2.30 -6.67 -10.77
CA GLN A 167 -1.62 -7.21 -9.59
C GLN A 167 -2.63 -7.87 -8.66
N ASN A 168 -3.70 -7.15 -8.31
CA ASN A 168 -4.68 -7.62 -7.36
C ASN A 168 -5.46 -8.83 -7.89
N ILE A 169 -5.81 -8.87 -9.19
CA ILE A 169 -6.51 -10.04 -9.75
C ILE A 169 -5.61 -11.28 -9.82
N ARG A 170 -4.29 -11.11 -9.99
CA ARG A 170 -3.31 -12.21 -9.90
C ARG A 170 -3.10 -12.68 -8.47
N GLU A 171 -3.17 -11.77 -7.51
CA GLU A 171 -3.13 -12.11 -6.09
C GLU A 171 -4.34 -12.98 -5.70
N ILE A 172 -5.55 -12.62 -6.14
CA ILE A 172 -6.75 -13.45 -5.97
C ILE A 172 -6.52 -14.85 -6.56
N PHE A 173 -5.95 -14.95 -7.78
CA PHE A 173 -5.64 -16.25 -8.38
C PHE A 173 -4.70 -17.11 -7.52
N ILE A 174 -3.65 -16.51 -6.94
CA ILE A 174 -2.72 -17.20 -6.05
C ILE A 174 -3.44 -17.64 -4.77
N MET A 175 -4.24 -16.75 -4.16
CA MET A 175 -5.00 -17.02 -2.94
C MET A 175 -6.00 -18.17 -3.16
N GLU A 176 -6.75 -18.17 -4.26
CA GLU A 176 -7.70 -19.23 -4.58
C GLU A 176 -7.03 -20.59 -4.78
N ARG A 177 -5.83 -20.61 -5.38
CA ARG A 177 -5.07 -21.86 -5.50
C ARG A 177 -4.59 -22.38 -4.16
N ALA A 178 -4.13 -21.50 -3.27
CA ALA A 178 -3.75 -21.88 -1.92
C ALA A 178 -4.97 -22.34 -1.12
N PHE A 179 -6.10 -21.64 -1.26
CA PHE A 179 -7.35 -21.96 -0.58
C PHE A 179 -7.93 -23.30 -1.04
N LEU A 180 -7.87 -23.61 -2.33
CA LEU A 180 -8.24 -24.93 -2.87
C LEU A 180 -7.38 -26.05 -2.26
N GLN A 181 -6.07 -25.83 -2.10
CA GLN A 181 -5.18 -26.83 -1.51
C GLN A 181 -5.47 -27.09 -0.02
N ASP A 182 -5.91 -26.07 0.71
CA ASP A 182 -6.18 -26.16 2.15
C ASP A 182 -7.62 -26.59 2.48
N LYS A 183 -8.59 -26.11 1.71
CA LYS A 183 -10.03 -26.29 1.99
C LYS A 183 -10.75 -27.19 1.00
N GLU A 184 -10.04 -27.67 -0.03
CA GLU A 184 -10.60 -28.48 -1.11
C GLU A 184 -11.77 -27.80 -1.85
N ARG A 185 -11.85 -26.46 -1.81
CA ARG A 185 -12.83 -25.65 -2.54
C ARG A 185 -12.30 -24.26 -2.89
N TYR A 186 -12.98 -23.56 -3.79
CA TYR A 186 -12.81 -22.11 -3.99
C TYR A 186 -13.74 -21.30 -3.07
N SER A 187 -13.54 -19.97 -2.99
CA SER A 187 -14.43 -19.10 -2.22
C SER A 187 -14.84 -17.83 -2.96
N SER A 188 -16.14 -17.58 -3.04
CA SER A 188 -16.65 -16.28 -3.48
C SER A 188 -16.47 -15.17 -2.43
N ASN A 189 -16.03 -15.52 -1.21
CA ASN A 189 -15.79 -14.56 -0.14
C ASN A 189 -14.32 -14.13 -0.12
N LEU A 190 -14.05 -12.94 -0.64
CA LEU A 190 -12.71 -12.34 -0.69
C LEU A 190 -12.09 -12.14 0.70
N GLU A 191 -12.89 -11.90 1.75
CA GLU A 191 -12.38 -11.79 3.12
C GLU A 191 -11.90 -13.16 3.65
N GLU A 192 -12.59 -14.25 3.28
CA GLU A 192 -12.17 -15.62 3.62
C GLU A 192 -10.84 -16.00 2.94
N LEU A 193 -10.61 -15.47 1.73
CA LEU A 193 -9.33 -15.59 1.03
C LEU A 193 -8.22 -14.73 1.64
N GLY A 194 -8.54 -13.82 2.56
CA GLY A 194 -7.61 -12.81 3.07
C GLY A 194 -7.28 -11.72 2.05
N PHE A 195 -8.07 -11.58 0.98
CA PHE A 195 -7.84 -10.59 -0.06
C PHE A 195 -8.33 -9.21 0.39
N PHE A 196 -7.40 -8.28 0.49
CA PHE A 196 -7.69 -6.91 0.91
C PHE A 196 -6.87 -5.90 0.10
N PRO A 197 -7.38 -5.44 -1.07
CA PRO A 197 -6.64 -4.52 -1.94
C PRO A 197 -6.43 -3.19 -1.21
N MET A 198 -5.43 -2.41 -1.57
CA MET A 198 -5.23 -1.09 -0.95
C MET A 198 -6.33 -0.09 -1.38
N GLY A 199 -6.67 0.83 -0.48
CA GLY A 199 -7.57 1.95 -0.76
C GLY A 199 -6.85 3.10 -1.46
N CYS A 200 -7.59 4.17 -1.76
CA CYS A 200 -7.03 5.42 -2.26
C CYS A 200 -6.26 6.17 -1.18
N THR A 201 -5.51 7.18 -1.64
CA THR A 201 -4.70 8.05 -0.79
C THR A 201 -5.51 8.72 0.30
N ASP A 202 -6.65 9.29 -0.05
CA ASP A 202 -7.59 9.91 0.90
C ASP A 202 -8.21 8.95 1.93
N GLY A 203 -7.80 7.67 1.95
CA GLY A 203 -8.33 6.63 2.83
C GLY A 203 -9.66 6.04 2.33
N THR A 204 -10.19 6.57 1.23
CA THR A 204 -11.42 6.07 0.62
C THR A 204 -11.15 4.79 -0.17
N ARG A 205 -12.23 4.11 -0.58
CA ARG A 205 -12.20 2.98 -1.50
C ARG A 205 -13.21 3.25 -2.60
N ALA A 206 -12.96 2.63 -3.74
CA ALA A 206 -13.94 2.48 -4.80
C ALA A 206 -15.29 2.01 -4.23
N ALA A 207 -16.37 2.76 -4.50
CA ALA A 207 -17.71 2.36 -4.09
C ALA A 207 -18.10 1.04 -4.77
N VAL A 208 -18.62 0.11 -3.98
CA VAL A 208 -19.01 -1.23 -4.45
C VAL A 208 -20.53 -1.34 -4.61
N PRO A 209 -21.03 -2.15 -5.56
CA PRO A 209 -22.47 -2.33 -5.77
C PRO A 209 -23.18 -3.00 -4.59
N ASP A 210 -22.54 -4.00 -3.98
CA ASP A 210 -23.07 -4.81 -2.89
C ASP A 210 -21.93 -5.54 -2.15
N SER A 211 -22.26 -6.41 -1.20
CA SER A 211 -21.29 -7.12 -0.35
C SER A 211 -20.50 -8.23 -1.06
N SER A 212 -20.83 -8.59 -2.31
CA SER A 212 -20.04 -9.55 -3.10
C SER A 212 -18.79 -8.92 -3.71
N TRP A 213 -18.61 -7.61 -3.55
CA TRP A 213 -17.51 -6.84 -4.10
C TRP A 213 -16.63 -6.23 -3.02
N THR A 214 -15.32 -6.22 -3.26
CA THR A 214 -14.32 -5.53 -2.44
C THR A 214 -13.73 -4.37 -3.23
N GLY A 215 -13.75 -3.16 -2.68
CA GLY A 215 -13.24 -1.96 -3.35
C GLY A 215 -11.74 -1.75 -3.10
N GLY A 216 -10.95 -1.59 -4.16
CA GLY A 216 -9.58 -1.03 -4.14
C GLY A 216 -9.60 0.50 -4.21
N CYS A 217 -8.61 1.10 -4.86
CA CYS A 217 -8.63 2.53 -5.14
C CYS A 217 -9.39 2.83 -6.44
N ARG A 218 -8.96 2.23 -7.56
CA ARG A 218 -9.57 2.46 -8.89
C ARG A 218 -10.39 1.27 -9.37
N PHE A 219 -10.22 0.12 -8.74
CA PHE A 219 -10.89 -1.11 -9.11
C PHE A 219 -11.81 -1.60 -8.01
N ILE A 220 -12.86 -2.31 -8.40
CA ILE A 220 -13.64 -3.18 -7.52
C ILE A 220 -13.43 -4.64 -7.95
N TYR A 221 -13.46 -5.56 -6.99
CA TYR A 221 -13.13 -6.97 -7.19
C TYR A 221 -14.26 -7.87 -6.71
N SER A 222 -14.54 -8.95 -7.43
CA SER A 222 -15.47 -9.99 -7.00
C SER A 222 -14.99 -11.36 -7.47
N VAL A 223 -15.48 -12.42 -6.84
CA VAL A 223 -15.25 -13.81 -7.28
C VAL A 223 -16.57 -14.54 -7.38
N GLU A 224 -16.80 -15.15 -8.53
CA GLU A 224 -17.92 -16.05 -8.76
C GLU A 224 -17.39 -17.49 -8.77
N VAL A 225 -17.96 -18.36 -7.93
CA VAL A 225 -17.61 -19.79 -7.88
C VAL A 225 -18.79 -20.60 -8.42
N ALA A 226 -18.50 -21.60 -9.24
CA ALA A 226 -19.50 -22.49 -9.82
C ALA A 226 -19.10 -23.96 -9.66
N GLY A 227 -20.11 -24.83 -9.55
CA GLY A 227 -19.94 -26.27 -9.40
C GLY A 227 -19.72 -26.74 -7.97
N THR A 228 -19.42 -28.02 -7.81
CA THR A 228 -19.11 -28.68 -6.53
C THR A 228 -17.90 -29.59 -6.70
N ALA A 229 -17.19 -29.88 -5.61
CA ALA A 229 -16.04 -30.77 -5.65
C ALA A 229 -16.38 -32.11 -6.34
N PRO A 230 -15.50 -32.62 -7.22
CA PRO A 230 -14.20 -32.09 -7.63
C PRO A 230 -14.23 -31.13 -8.85
N ALA A 231 -15.40 -30.87 -9.43
CA ALA A 231 -15.57 -30.09 -10.66
C ALA A 231 -15.98 -28.63 -10.37
N MET A 232 -15.19 -27.94 -9.55
CA MET A 232 -15.40 -26.52 -9.25
C MET A 232 -14.59 -25.64 -10.20
N THR A 233 -15.14 -24.47 -10.51
CA THR A 233 -14.49 -23.42 -11.31
C THR A 233 -14.74 -22.08 -10.66
N TYR A 234 -13.93 -21.08 -10.98
CA TYR A 234 -14.19 -19.71 -10.54
C TYR A 234 -13.81 -18.69 -11.59
N ILE A 235 -14.42 -17.53 -11.51
CA ILE A 235 -14.05 -16.34 -12.27
C ILE A 235 -13.88 -15.20 -11.27
N ALA A 236 -12.65 -14.73 -11.12
CA ALA A 236 -12.38 -13.48 -10.43
C ALA A 236 -12.49 -12.33 -11.43
N THR A 237 -13.16 -11.26 -11.03
CA THR A 237 -13.40 -10.06 -11.84
C THR A 237 -12.80 -8.85 -11.15
N ALA A 238 -12.05 -8.03 -11.90
CA ALA A 238 -11.65 -6.69 -11.47
C ALA A 238 -12.23 -5.65 -12.44
N ARG A 239 -13.01 -4.69 -11.94
CA ARG A 239 -13.63 -3.63 -12.76
C ARG A 239 -13.08 -2.28 -12.39
N ALA A 240 -12.49 -1.58 -13.36
CA ALA A 240 -12.07 -0.19 -13.20
C ALA A 240 -13.29 0.73 -13.12
N ILE A 241 -13.38 1.54 -12.08
CA ILE A 241 -14.51 2.45 -11.82
C ILE A 241 -14.15 3.92 -11.98
N SER A 242 -12.86 4.26 -12.11
CA SER A 242 -12.40 5.64 -12.17
C SER A 242 -11.20 5.80 -13.12
N GLY A 243 -10.98 7.06 -13.53
CA GLY A 243 -9.90 7.44 -14.44
C GLY A 243 -10.11 7.02 -15.91
N PRO A 244 -9.09 7.23 -16.76
CA PRO A 244 -9.10 6.89 -18.19
C PRO A 244 -9.45 5.44 -18.52
N ILE A 245 -9.22 4.50 -17.59
CA ILE A 245 -9.52 3.08 -17.77
C ILE A 245 -10.92 2.68 -17.27
N ALA A 246 -11.73 3.63 -16.78
CA ALA A 246 -13.06 3.33 -16.25
C ALA A 246 -13.91 2.54 -17.27
N GLY A 247 -14.58 1.48 -16.78
CA GLY A 247 -15.31 0.53 -17.62
C GLY A 247 -14.46 -0.66 -18.09
N THR A 248 -13.14 -0.61 -17.98
CA THR A 248 -12.28 -1.78 -18.22
C THR A 248 -12.57 -2.87 -17.20
N THR A 249 -12.76 -4.08 -17.69
CA THR A 249 -13.01 -5.28 -16.91
C THR A 249 -11.90 -6.29 -17.17
N MET A 250 -11.31 -6.80 -16.11
CA MET A 250 -10.37 -7.91 -16.15
C MET A 250 -11.04 -9.14 -15.56
N LYS A 251 -10.82 -10.31 -16.16
CA LYS A 251 -11.26 -11.59 -15.62
C LYS A 251 -10.12 -12.59 -15.64
N ILE A 252 -9.94 -13.31 -14.54
CA ILE A 252 -9.04 -14.47 -14.46
C ILE A 252 -9.83 -15.67 -13.96
N ASN A 253 -9.59 -16.84 -14.55
CA ASN A 253 -10.24 -18.09 -14.17
C ASN A 253 -9.27 -19.04 -13.45
N GLU A 254 -9.76 -20.22 -13.08
CA GLU A 254 -8.98 -21.25 -12.37
C GLU A 254 -7.75 -21.74 -13.14
N THR A 255 -7.74 -21.59 -14.46
CA THR A 255 -6.58 -21.94 -15.32
C THR A 255 -5.51 -20.85 -15.36
N GLY A 256 -5.78 -19.67 -14.80
CA GLY A 256 -4.88 -18.51 -14.81
C GLY A 256 -4.94 -17.68 -16.09
N VAL A 257 -5.92 -17.93 -16.96
CA VAL A 257 -6.11 -17.16 -18.19
C VAL A 257 -6.71 -15.81 -17.85
N LEU A 258 -5.92 -14.75 -18.03
CA LEU A 258 -6.34 -13.36 -17.84
C LEU A 258 -6.90 -12.77 -19.14
N THR A 259 -8.10 -12.22 -19.07
CA THR A 259 -8.76 -11.49 -20.17
C THR A 259 -9.05 -10.06 -19.73
N ILE A 260 -8.90 -9.10 -20.66
CA ILE A 260 -9.11 -7.66 -20.40
C ILE A 260 -10.05 -7.12 -21.49
N THR A 261 -11.14 -6.44 -21.09
CA THR A 261 -12.17 -5.91 -21.98
C THR A 261 -12.56 -4.47 -21.60
N PRO A 262 -12.55 -3.49 -22.52
CA PRO A 262 -12.06 -3.62 -23.90
C PRO A 262 -10.57 -3.96 -23.93
N VAL A 263 -10.10 -4.53 -25.04
CA VAL A 263 -8.66 -4.70 -25.25
C VAL A 263 -8.02 -3.32 -25.15
N PRO A 264 -6.96 -3.13 -24.34
CA PRO A 264 -6.31 -1.83 -24.20
C PRO A 264 -5.84 -1.33 -25.58
N GLY A 265 -6.62 -0.43 -26.19
CA GLY A 265 -6.15 0.43 -27.26
C GLY A 265 -5.40 1.61 -26.66
N MET A 266 -4.65 2.36 -27.48
CA MET A 266 -4.15 3.67 -27.07
C MET A 266 -5.34 4.47 -26.54
N CYS A 267 -5.36 4.70 -25.23
CA CYS A 267 -6.43 5.45 -24.60
C CYS A 267 -6.53 6.83 -25.24
N GLN A 268 -7.74 7.15 -25.71
CA GLN A 268 -8.06 8.43 -26.32
C GLN A 268 -8.17 9.52 -25.26
#